data_AF-A0A9K3GPE0-F1
#
_entry.id   AF-A0A9K3GPE0-F1
#
_cell.length_a   1.000
_cell.length_b   1.000
_cell.length_c   1.000
_cell.angle_alpha   90.00
_cell.angle_beta   90.00
_cell.angle_gamma   90.00
#
_symmetry.space_group_name_H-M   'P 1'
#
loop_
_entity.id
_entity.type
_entity.pdbx_description
1 polymer ?
#
loop_
_entity_poly.entity_id
_entity_poly.type
_entity_poly.pdbx_seq_one_letter_code
_entity_poly.pdbx_strand_id
1 'polypeptide(L)'
;PLPAIELPLDEEAHGEVAEWLYDHKPLNDDLKRCSGPGYRNYSLPIPVMRTLQDLAGPFAHGRDPNAEFLFNHEAFYVSKALSLAIPGGPKFEPLFRKAEEDDLDVDDFADIRKAFVRGNERTEYK
;
A
#
# COMPACT_ATOMS: atom_id res chain seq x y z
N PRO A 1 -6.34 -20.29 -31.47
CA PRO A 1 -5.65 -19.51 -30.42
C PRO A 1 -5.02 -20.47 -29.43
N LEU A 2 -3.89 -20.12 -28.81
CA LEU A 2 -3.35 -20.90 -27.69
C LEU A 2 -4.37 -20.90 -26.53
N PRO A 3 -4.41 -21.97 -25.71
CA PRO A 3 -5.30 -22.01 -24.56
C PRO A 3 -4.97 -20.86 -23.60
N ALA A 4 -6.01 -20.32 -22.95
CA ALA A 4 -5.85 -19.31 -21.92
C ALA A 4 -5.18 -19.91 -20.67
N ILE A 5 -4.61 -19.05 -19.82
CA ILE A 5 -4.07 -19.47 -18.53
C ILE A 5 -5.24 -19.57 -17.56
N GLU A 6 -5.60 -20.80 -17.17
CA GLU A 6 -6.66 -21.09 -16.21
C GLU A 6 -6.05 -21.87 -15.04
N LEU A 7 -6.42 -21.49 -13.82
CA LEU A 7 -6.04 -22.23 -12.62
C LEU A 7 -6.95 -23.46 -12.50
N PRO A 8 -6.44 -24.63 -12.11
CA PRO A 8 -7.30 -25.74 -11.75
C PRO A 8 -8.11 -25.38 -10.50
N LEU A 9 -9.43 -25.25 -10.65
CA LEU A 9 -10.36 -24.98 -9.57
C LEU A 9 -10.92 -26.30 -9.03
N ASP A 10 -11.00 -26.41 -7.71
CA ASP A 10 -11.70 -27.49 -7.02
C ASP A 10 -13.23 -27.28 -7.08
N GLU A 11 -13.96 -28.31 -7.49
CA GLU A 11 -15.42 -28.26 -7.65
C GLU A 11 -16.14 -28.11 -6.30
N GLU A 12 -15.58 -28.67 -5.22
CA GLU A 12 -16.17 -28.61 -3.88
C GLU A 12 -15.94 -27.24 -3.23
N ALA A 13 -14.70 -26.75 -3.23
CA ALA A 13 -14.35 -25.48 -2.60
C ALA A 13 -14.67 -24.24 -3.46
N HIS A 14 -14.68 -24.34 -4.79
CA HIS A 14 -14.79 -23.19 -5.71
C HIS A 14 -16.00 -23.26 -6.64
N GLY A 15 -16.91 -24.23 -6.46
CA GLY A 15 -18.06 -24.45 -7.34
C GLY A 15 -18.93 -23.20 -7.56
N GLU A 16 -19.02 -22.29 -6.60
CA GLU A 16 -19.83 -21.07 -6.74
C GLU A 16 -19.29 -20.05 -7.77
N VAL A 17 -17.99 -20.13 -8.08
CA VAL A 17 -17.25 -19.16 -8.91
C VAL A 17 -16.69 -19.80 -10.18
N ALA A 18 -16.48 -21.12 -10.16
CA ALA A 18 -15.82 -21.87 -11.23
C ALA A 18 -16.45 -21.69 -12.62
N GLU A 19 -17.77 -21.51 -12.68
CA GLU A 19 -18.50 -21.37 -13.95
C GLU A 19 -18.23 -20.05 -14.68
N TRP A 20 -17.92 -18.98 -13.95
CA TRP A 20 -17.88 -17.62 -14.52
C TRP A 20 -16.57 -16.87 -14.27
N LEU A 21 -15.65 -17.40 -13.44
CA LEU A 21 -14.41 -16.69 -13.05
C LEU A 21 -13.58 -16.22 -14.26
N TYR A 22 -13.52 -17.04 -15.30
CA TYR A 22 -12.70 -16.81 -16.50
C TYR A 22 -13.48 -16.21 -17.68
N ASP A 23 -14.74 -15.82 -17.47
CA ASP A 23 -15.52 -15.13 -18.50
C ASP A 23 -14.98 -13.73 -18.77
N HIS A 24 -15.16 -13.26 -20.00
CA HIS A 24 -14.79 -11.88 -20.37
C HIS A 24 -15.56 -10.82 -19.55
N LYS A 25 -16.83 -11.09 -19.21
CA LYS A 25 -17.69 -10.26 -18.34
C LYS A 25 -18.56 -11.15 -17.45
N PRO A 26 -18.06 -11.58 -16.30
CA PRO A 26 -18.79 -12.48 -15.41
C PRO A 26 -20.09 -11.87 -14.91
N LEU A 27 -21.15 -12.69 -14.79
CA LEU A 27 -22.44 -12.30 -14.18
C LEU A 27 -23.17 -11.13 -14.86
N ASN A 28 -22.79 -10.73 -16.09
CA ASN A 28 -23.42 -9.62 -16.79
C ASN A 28 -24.92 -9.84 -17.06
N ASP A 29 -25.33 -11.09 -17.25
CA ASP A 29 -26.72 -11.46 -17.50
C ASP A 29 -27.53 -11.61 -16.20
N ASP A 30 -26.86 -11.73 -15.05
CA ASP A 30 -27.52 -11.82 -13.74
C ASP A 30 -27.78 -10.44 -13.16
N LEU A 31 -28.98 -9.92 -13.44
CA LEU A 31 -29.44 -8.62 -12.95
C LEU A 31 -29.51 -8.51 -11.41
N LYS A 32 -29.47 -9.63 -10.68
CA LYS A 32 -29.45 -9.61 -9.20
C LYS A 32 -28.05 -9.34 -8.67
N ARG A 33 -27.02 -9.85 -9.35
CA ARG A 33 -25.63 -9.77 -8.92
C ARG A 33 -24.87 -8.64 -9.60
N CYS A 34 -25.25 -8.26 -10.81
CA CYS A 34 -24.64 -7.16 -11.55
C CYS A 34 -25.70 -6.17 -12.03
N SER A 35 -25.32 -4.90 -12.20
CA SER A 35 -26.20 -3.83 -12.71
C SER A 35 -26.55 -3.95 -14.21
N GLY A 36 -26.57 -5.15 -14.78
CA GLY A 36 -26.82 -5.43 -16.20
C GLY A 36 -25.70 -4.93 -17.13
N PRO A 37 -26.02 -4.62 -18.42
CA PRO A 37 -25.02 -4.29 -19.46
C PRO A 37 -24.11 -3.10 -19.14
N GLY A 38 -24.52 -2.23 -18.20
CA GLY A 38 -23.72 -1.12 -17.71
C GLY A 38 -22.53 -1.54 -16.85
N TYR A 39 -22.56 -2.75 -16.27
CA TYR A 39 -21.45 -3.40 -15.56
C TYR A 39 -20.73 -2.50 -14.53
N ARG A 40 -21.50 -1.75 -13.73
CA ARG A 40 -20.98 -0.74 -12.78
C ARG A 40 -20.94 -1.21 -11.34
N ASN A 41 -21.99 -1.89 -10.89
CA ASN A 41 -22.17 -2.27 -9.50
C ASN A 41 -22.34 -3.79 -9.37
N TYR A 42 -21.81 -4.36 -8.28
CA TYR A 42 -21.93 -5.78 -7.95
C TYR A 42 -22.52 -5.95 -6.56
N SER A 43 -23.36 -6.97 -6.42
CA SER A 43 -23.89 -7.44 -5.16
C SER A 43 -23.69 -8.95 -5.11
N LEU A 44 -22.71 -9.39 -4.34
CA LEU A 44 -22.32 -10.79 -4.24
C LEU A 44 -22.68 -11.34 -2.85
N PRO A 45 -23.18 -12.57 -2.75
CA PRO A 45 -23.45 -13.19 -1.47
C PRO A 45 -22.14 -13.55 -0.74
N ILE A 46 -22.19 -13.66 0.59
CA ILE A 46 -21.01 -13.93 1.43
C ILE A 46 -20.23 -15.19 1.00
N PRO A 47 -20.87 -16.32 0.65
CA PRO A 47 -20.16 -17.51 0.19
C PRO A 47 -19.26 -17.26 -1.05
N VAL A 48 -19.77 -16.50 -2.03
CA VAL A 48 -19.01 -16.11 -3.24
C VAL A 48 -17.84 -15.20 -2.86
N MET A 49 -18.05 -14.25 -1.96
CA MET A 49 -16.98 -13.37 -1.49
C MET A 49 -15.88 -14.14 -0.75
N ARG A 50 -16.24 -15.16 0.03
CA ARG A 50 -15.29 -16.01 0.75
C ARG A 50 -14.40 -16.80 -0.21
N THR A 51 -15.00 -17.47 -1.19
CA THR A 51 -14.25 -18.26 -2.19
C THR A 51 -13.31 -17.38 -3.03
N LEU A 52 -13.75 -16.17 -3.40
CA LEU A 52 -12.89 -15.18 -4.06
C LEU A 52 -11.73 -14.71 -3.15
N GLN A 53 -11.98 -14.49 -1.86
CA GLN A 53 -10.94 -14.11 -0.91
C GLN A 53 -9.89 -15.22 -0.72
N ASP A 54 -10.34 -16.49 -0.67
CA ASP A 54 -9.46 -17.65 -0.54
C ASP A 54 -8.56 -17.80 -1.79
N LEU A 55 -9.15 -17.65 -2.99
CA LEU A 55 -8.40 -17.65 -4.26
C LEU A 55 -7.43 -16.45 -4.38
N ALA A 56 -7.81 -15.29 -3.88
CA ALA A 56 -6.98 -14.09 -3.85
C ALA A 56 -5.91 -14.12 -2.75
N GLY A 57 -5.93 -15.10 -1.85
CA GLY A 57 -5.04 -15.22 -0.70
C GLY A 57 -3.56 -15.01 -1.00
N PRO A 58 -2.97 -15.54 -2.09
CA PRO A 58 -1.56 -15.29 -2.44
C PRO A 58 -1.20 -13.82 -2.71
N PHE A 59 -2.19 -12.99 -3.01
CA PHE A 59 -2.00 -11.58 -3.37
C PHE A 59 -2.53 -10.63 -2.28
N ALA A 60 -3.69 -10.97 -1.70
CA ALA A 60 -4.44 -10.13 -0.80
C ALA A 60 -4.31 -10.63 0.64
N HIS A 61 -3.25 -10.17 1.33
CA HIS A 61 -3.13 -10.36 2.77
C HIS A 61 -3.65 -9.13 3.50
N GLY A 62 -4.50 -9.34 4.52
CA GLY A 62 -4.85 -8.30 5.46
C GLY A 62 -3.59 -7.83 6.20
N ARG A 63 -3.26 -6.54 6.07
CA ARG A 63 -2.16 -5.92 6.81
C ARG A 63 -2.69 -5.19 8.03
N ASP A 64 -1.99 -5.33 9.15
CA ASP A 64 -2.21 -4.49 10.33
C ASP A 64 -1.84 -3.04 9.97
N PRO A 65 -2.72 -2.05 10.18
CA PRO A 65 -2.39 -0.64 9.97
C PRO A 65 -1.10 -0.19 10.68
N ASN A 66 -0.77 -0.78 11.82
CA ASN A 66 0.45 -0.44 12.56
C ASN A 66 1.73 -0.93 11.87
N ALA A 67 1.63 -1.90 10.96
CA ALA A 67 2.79 -2.36 10.19
C ALA A 67 3.31 -1.28 9.23
N GLU A 68 2.49 -0.27 8.93
CA GLU A 68 2.84 0.86 8.06
C GLU A 68 3.45 2.04 8.83
N PHE A 69 3.91 1.83 10.08
CA PHE A 69 4.61 2.86 10.85
C PHE A 69 5.81 3.41 10.05
N LEU A 70 5.83 4.73 9.83
CA LEU A 70 6.78 5.45 8.96
C LEU A 70 6.74 5.08 7.46
N PHE A 71 5.84 4.18 7.05
CA PHE A 71 5.62 3.75 5.67
C PHE A 71 4.22 4.16 5.16
N ASN A 72 3.73 5.29 5.65
CA ASN A 72 2.49 5.91 5.21
C ASN A 72 2.77 7.19 4.41
N HIS A 73 1.73 7.71 3.73
CA HIS A 73 1.86 8.91 2.91
C HIS A 73 2.34 10.13 3.70
N GLU A 74 1.89 10.28 4.94
CA GLU A 74 2.26 11.41 5.81
C GLU A 74 3.75 11.42 6.12
N ALA A 75 4.32 10.27 6.51
CA ALA A 75 5.76 10.14 6.76
C ALA A 75 6.58 10.42 5.49
N PHE A 76 6.10 9.99 4.32
CA PHE A 76 6.77 10.30 3.06
C PHE A 76 6.71 11.79 2.69
N TYR A 77 5.62 12.49 2.99
CA TYR A 77 5.54 13.94 2.78
C TYR A 77 6.49 14.70 3.69
N VAL A 78 6.58 14.32 4.97
CA VAL A 78 7.51 14.94 5.93
C VAL A 78 8.97 14.67 5.53
N SER A 79 9.32 13.42 5.22
CA SER A 79 10.68 13.07 4.78
C SER A 79 11.11 13.85 3.54
N LYS A 80 10.21 13.99 2.56
CA LYS A 80 10.44 14.80 1.36
C LYS A 80 10.65 16.29 1.70
N ALA A 81 9.80 16.85 2.57
CA ALA A 81 9.87 18.26 2.93
C ALA A 81 11.17 18.59 3.70
N LEU A 82 11.56 17.72 4.63
CA LEU A 82 12.78 17.85 5.44
C LEU A 82 14.05 17.41 4.71
N SER A 83 13.93 16.92 3.47
CA SER A 83 15.06 16.34 2.71
C SER A 83 15.73 15.17 3.46
N LEU A 84 14.95 14.42 4.25
CA LEU A 84 15.36 13.22 4.97
C LEU A 84 14.91 11.96 4.23
N ALA A 85 15.54 10.83 4.53
CA ALA A 85 15.20 9.54 3.95
C ALA A 85 14.92 8.53 5.06
N ILE A 86 13.74 7.90 5.00
CA ILE A 86 13.39 6.78 5.87
C ILE A 86 14.09 5.52 5.35
N PRO A 87 14.69 4.67 6.21
CA PRO A 87 15.33 3.43 5.77
C PRO A 87 14.34 2.54 4.98
N GLY A 88 14.71 2.15 3.75
CA GLY A 88 13.85 1.37 2.86
C GLY A 88 12.74 2.17 2.16
N GLY A 89 12.60 3.47 2.48
CA GLY A 89 11.69 4.39 1.84
C GLY A 89 12.29 5.07 0.60
N PRO A 90 11.46 5.81 -0.16
CA PRO A 90 11.91 6.60 -1.30
C PRO A 90 12.78 7.79 -0.87
N LYS A 91 13.67 8.23 -1.77
CA LYS A 91 14.46 9.45 -1.64
C LYS A 91 13.99 10.49 -2.65
N PHE A 92 14.04 11.75 -2.28
CA PHE A 92 13.59 12.86 -3.11
C PHE A 92 14.71 13.90 -3.25
N GLU A 93 14.63 14.72 -4.30
CA GLU A 93 15.46 15.93 -4.38
C GLU A 93 15.09 16.89 -3.25
N PRO A 94 16.07 17.57 -2.63
CA PRO A 94 15.82 18.54 -1.58
C PRO A 94 14.92 19.67 -2.07
N LEU A 95 13.93 20.05 -1.25
CA LEU A 95 13.07 21.20 -1.56
C LEU A 95 13.89 22.51 -1.59
N PHE A 96 14.85 22.63 -0.67
CA PHE A 96 15.80 23.72 -0.61
C PHE A 96 17.20 23.20 -1.00
N ARG A 97 17.72 23.64 -2.15
CA ARG A 97 18.99 23.17 -2.71
C ARG A 97 20.24 23.63 -1.96
N LYS A 98 20.07 24.55 -1.02
CA LYS A 98 21.05 25.08 -0.09
C LYS A 98 20.26 25.51 1.13
N ALA A 99 20.40 24.84 2.26
CA ALA A 99 20.45 25.65 3.48
C ALA A 99 21.65 26.58 3.27
N GLU A 100 21.51 27.85 3.62
CA GLU A 100 22.66 28.75 3.74
C GLU A 100 23.59 28.13 4.80
N GLU A 101 24.42 27.16 4.43
CA GLU A 101 25.46 26.56 5.28
C GLU A 101 26.42 27.64 5.79
N ASP A 102 26.43 28.80 5.12
CA ASP A 102 27.26 29.95 5.43
C ASP A 102 26.64 30.90 6.49
N ASP A 103 25.36 30.78 6.85
CA ASP A 103 24.66 31.64 7.85
C ASP A 103 24.20 30.88 9.10
N LEU A 104 24.72 29.67 9.34
CA LEU A 104 24.58 29.02 10.65
C LEU A 104 25.51 29.71 11.65
N ASP A 105 25.09 30.89 12.12
CA ASP A 105 25.69 31.55 13.26
C ASP A 105 25.76 30.53 14.41
N VAL A 106 26.96 30.35 14.97
CA VAL A 106 27.15 29.49 16.14
C VAL A 106 26.37 30.10 17.30
N ASP A 107 25.12 29.68 17.42
CA ASP A 107 24.21 30.14 18.46
C ASP A 107 24.58 29.49 19.80
N ASP A 108 24.36 30.22 20.88
CA ASP A 108 24.63 29.78 22.25
C ASP A 108 23.85 28.51 22.63
N PHE A 109 22.78 28.20 21.90
CA PHE A 109 21.97 26.99 22.04
C PHE A 109 22.64 25.74 21.46
N ALA A 110 23.47 25.88 20.43
CA ALA A 110 24.13 24.76 19.74
C ALA A 110 25.53 24.42 20.33
N ASP A 111 25.91 24.99 21.48
CA ASP A 111 27.20 24.72 22.14
C ASP A 111 27.28 23.27 22.66
N ILE A 112 28.22 22.50 22.09
CA ILE A 112 28.49 21.10 22.43
C ILE A 112 28.82 20.89 23.92
N ARG A 113 29.36 21.91 24.60
CA ARG A 113 29.69 21.82 26.03
C ARG A 113 28.44 21.76 26.91
N LYS A 114 27.31 22.25 26.40
CA LYS A 114 26.00 22.23 27.06
C LYS A 114 25.17 21.01 26.66
N ALA A 115 25.56 20.29 25.60
CA ALA A 115 24.85 19.14 25.08
C ALA A 115 25.30 17.82 25.72
N PHE A 116 24.34 17.08 26.28
CA PHE A 116 24.56 15.70 26.75
C PHE A 116 24.09 14.71 25.69
N VAL A 117 25.00 14.21 24.87
CA VAL A 117 24.67 13.23 23.81
C VAL A 117 24.55 11.83 24.43
N ARG A 118 23.33 11.31 24.49
CA ARG A 118 23.03 9.94 24.94
C ARG A 118 22.25 9.20 23.85
N GLY A 119 22.95 8.39 23.07
CA GLY A 119 22.40 7.73 21.89
C GLY A 119 22.61 8.55 20.61
N ASN A 120 22.25 7.96 19.48
CA ASN A 120 22.37 8.61 18.17
C ASN A 120 20.99 9.07 17.69
N GLU A 121 20.86 10.34 17.32
CA GLU A 121 19.65 10.87 16.70
C GLU A 121 19.55 10.38 15.25
N ARG A 122 18.72 9.37 15.03
CA ARG A 122 18.42 8.84 13.70
C ARG A 122 17.30 9.62 13.01
N THR A 123 17.22 9.47 11.70
CA THR A 123 16.20 10.09 10.83
C THR A 123 14.78 9.70 11.20
N GLU A 124 14.59 8.52 11.78
CA GLU A 124 13.29 7.98 12.19
C GLU A 124 12.67 8.74 13.37
N TYR A 125 13.46 9.54 14.09
CA TYR A 125 12.99 10.34 15.25
C TYR A 125 12.71 11.80 14.90
N LYS A 126 13.05 12.23 13.68
CA LYS A 126 12.85 13.60 13.19
C LYS A 126 11.55 13.68 12.38
#